data_AF-A0A2N5XX49-F1
#
_entry.id   AF-A0A2N5XX49-F1
#
_cell.length_a   1.000
_cell.length_b   1.000
_cell.length_c   1.000
_cell.angle_alpha   90.00
_cell.angle_beta   90.00
_cell.angle_gamma   90.00
#
_symmetry.space_group_name_H-M   'P 1'
#
loop_
_entity.id
_entity.type
_entity.pdbx_description
1 polymer ?
#
loop_
_entity_poly.entity_id
_entity_poly.type
_entity_poly.pdbx_seq_one_letter_code
_entity_poly.pdbx_strand_id
1 'polypeptide(L)'
;MVDIAKYPLPDGVDDVVLNREMLADALQVSPPTIDTYRKSGMPVITEGSNGRSYEFQLSACFAWISERKDIERSEDEQRKAAVRQMSLALLGKDESDPHAGLTEKQKKDLFAAEREYMALARERGEMMMRSSVVNMMIEVLQVYRDGLGILPDRLARECGLKPDQVEKAAAACDAMLQESADKVEKSLGAKLNARSGDPKLPS
;
A
#
# COMPACT_ATOMS: atom_id res chain seq x y z
N MET A 1 23.29 -36.06 7.86
CA MET A 1 24.18 -35.27 8.73
C MET A 1 23.86 -33.82 8.41
N VAL A 2 23.30 -33.08 9.36
CA VAL A 2 22.76 -31.72 9.13
C VAL A 2 23.93 -30.77 8.93
N ASP A 3 23.84 -29.92 7.90
CA ASP A 3 24.93 -29.03 7.52
C ASP A 3 24.88 -27.73 8.33
N ILE A 4 25.60 -27.73 9.47
CA ILE A 4 25.64 -26.62 10.44
C ILE A 4 26.19 -25.33 9.79
N ALA A 5 26.98 -25.44 8.70
CA ALA A 5 27.54 -24.30 7.99
C ALA A 5 26.50 -23.50 7.18
N LYS A 6 25.36 -24.11 6.82
CA LYS A 6 24.32 -23.47 6.01
C LYS A 6 23.34 -22.62 6.83
N TYR A 7 23.18 -22.94 8.12
CA TYR A 7 22.27 -22.26 9.04
C TYR A 7 22.96 -22.01 10.40
N PRO A 8 23.86 -21.02 10.49
CA PRO A 8 24.54 -20.71 11.73
C PRO A 8 23.54 -20.21 12.78
N LEU A 9 23.84 -20.46 14.04
CA LEU A 9 23.13 -19.83 15.15
C LEU A 9 23.27 -18.29 15.06
N PRO A 10 22.25 -17.52 15.46
CA PRO A 10 22.33 -16.06 15.48
C PRO A 10 23.52 -15.55 16.31
N ASP A 11 24.12 -14.43 15.90
CA ASP A 11 25.30 -13.85 16.56
C ASP A 11 25.08 -13.66 18.08
N GLY A 12 25.94 -14.28 18.89
CA GLY A 12 25.93 -14.18 20.35
C GLY A 12 25.28 -15.34 21.11
N VAL A 13 24.88 -16.43 20.42
CA VAL A 13 24.34 -17.63 21.07
C VAL A 13 25.42 -18.72 21.19
N ASP A 14 25.76 -19.07 22.43
CA ASP A 14 26.66 -20.20 22.71
C ASP A 14 25.99 -21.54 22.35
N ASP A 15 26.75 -22.44 21.73
CA ASP A 15 26.25 -23.77 21.38
C ASP A 15 26.25 -24.69 22.61
N VAL A 16 25.08 -24.83 23.24
CA VAL A 16 24.90 -25.56 24.50
C VAL A 16 24.03 -26.81 24.28
N VAL A 17 24.34 -27.87 25.04
CA VAL A 17 23.50 -29.06 25.12
C VAL A 17 22.29 -28.78 25.99
N LEU A 18 21.10 -28.91 25.42
CA LEU A 18 19.83 -28.63 26.09
C LEU A 18 19.00 -29.90 26.28
N ASN A 19 18.23 -29.92 27.36
CA ASN A 19 17.19 -30.93 27.53
C ASN A 19 15.94 -30.57 26.70
N ARG A 20 14.97 -31.48 26.63
CA ARG A 20 13.72 -31.28 25.86
C ARG A 20 12.98 -29.98 26.21
N GLU A 21 12.92 -29.60 27.49
CA GLU A 21 12.16 -28.43 27.94
C GLU A 21 12.90 -27.13 27.62
N MET A 22 14.20 -27.08 27.91
CA MET A 22 15.05 -25.94 27.60
C MET A 22 15.19 -25.71 26.09
N LEU A 23 15.18 -26.78 25.30
CA LEU A 23 15.18 -26.69 23.84
C LEU A 23 13.85 -26.14 23.30
N ALA A 24 12.73 -26.53 23.90
CA ALA A 24 11.41 -26.00 23.55
C ALA A 24 11.34 -24.48 23.82
N ASP A 25 11.87 -24.04 24.97
CA ASP A 25 11.97 -22.62 25.33
C ASP A 25 12.91 -21.85 24.39
N ALA A 26 14.09 -22.40 24.10
CA ALA A 26 15.07 -21.77 23.20
C ALA A 26 14.54 -21.58 21.77
N LEU A 27 13.70 -22.51 21.31
CA LEU A 27 13.11 -22.48 19.96
C LEU A 27 11.71 -21.84 19.92
N GLN A 28 11.19 -21.39 21.07
CA GLN A 28 9.83 -20.86 21.23
C GLN A 28 8.74 -21.79 20.67
N VAL A 29 8.88 -23.11 20.88
CA VAL A 29 7.91 -24.13 20.48
C VAL A 29 7.43 -24.92 21.68
N SER A 30 6.33 -25.67 21.53
CA SER A 30 5.84 -26.53 22.61
C SER A 30 6.69 -27.81 22.75
N PRO A 31 6.89 -28.37 23.96
CA PRO A 31 7.60 -29.63 24.14
C PRO A 31 7.06 -30.81 23.29
N PRO A 32 5.74 -30.95 23.07
CA PRO A 32 5.19 -31.94 22.12
C PRO A 32 5.64 -31.75 20.67
N THR A 33 5.94 -30.51 20.26
CA THR A 33 6.48 -30.19 18.94
C THR A 33 7.90 -30.76 18.80
N ILE A 34 8.73 -30.66 19.84
CA ILE A 34 10.07 -31.27 19.88
C ILE A 34 9.97 -32.80 19.77
N ASP A 35 9.01 -33.42 20.45
CA ASP A 35 8.76 -34.87 20.33
C ASP A 35 8.36 -35.28 18.91
N THR A 36 7.65 -34.40 18.19
CA THR A 36 7.30 -34.59 16.77
C THR A 36 8.53 -34.46 15.87
N TYR A 37 9.36 -33.43 16.09
CA TYR A 37 10.60 -33.25 15.34
C TYR A 37 11.58 -34.40 15.52
N ARG A 38 11.70 -34.93 16.74
CA ARG A 38 12.47 -36.14 17.02
C ARG A 38 11.99 -37.32 16.17
N LYS A 39 10.67 -37.57 16.11
CA LYS A 39 10.09 -38.63 15.26
C LYS A 39 10.35 -38.40 13.77
N SER A 40 10.47 -37.15 13.35
CA SER A 40 10.79 -36.76 11.98
C SER A 40 12.29 -36.81 11.64
N GLY A 41 13.16 -37.22 12.58
CA GLY A 41 14.59 -37.42 12.33
C GLY A 41 15.49 -36.27 12.80
N MET A 42 15.04 -35.46 13.76
CA MET A 42 15.87 -34.42 14.39
C MET A 42 17.09 -35.03 15.11
N PRO A 43 18.30 -34.45 14.98
CA PRO A 43 19.50 -34.96 15.63
C PRO A 43 19.39 -34.99 17.16
N VAL A 44 19.72 -36.14 17.76
CA VAL A 44 19.78 -36.33 19.22
C VAL A 44 21.19 -36.79 19.57
N ILE A 45 21.79 -36.22 20.63
CA ILE A 45 23.13 -36.63 21.10
C ILE A 45 23.01 -37.90 21.93
N THR A 46 22.13 -37.87 22.94
CA THR A 46 21.88 -38.98 23.86
C THR A 46 20.39 -39.30 23.86
N GLU A 47 20.04 -40.52 23.42
CA GLU A 47 18.67 -41.02 23.53
C GLU A 47 18.34 -41.28 25.02
N GLY A 48 17.30 -40.61 25.52
CA GLY A 48 16.81 -40.83 26.87
C GLY A 48 16.22 -42.24 27.01
N SER A 49 16.68 -42.98 28.02
CA SER A 49 16.10 -44.25 28.48
C SER A 49 15.77 -44.14 29.96
N ASN A 50 14.95 -45.05 30.51
CA ASN A 50 14.37 -44.99 31.87
C ASN A 50 15.29 -44.34 32.92
N GLY A 51 15.01 -43.06 33.25
CA GLY A 51 15.75 -42.27 34.24
C GLY A 51 16.81 -41.28 33.69
N ARG A 52 16.98 -41.16 32.36
CA ARG A 52 17.88 -40.18 31.72
C ARG A 52 17.11 -39.27 30.77
N SER A 53 17.32 -37.95 30.89
CA SER A 53 16.74 -36.95 29.98
C SER A 53 17.43 -36.97 28.62
N TYR A 54 16.67 -36.67 27.56
CA TYR A 54 17.22 -36.50 26.21
C TYR A 54 18.13 -35.28 26.14
N GLU A 55 19.25 -35.41 25.45
CA GLU A 55 20.24 -34.35 25.23
C GLU A 55 20.29 -33.97 23.75
N PHE A 56 20.17 -32.66 23.48
CA PHE A 56 20.12 -32.11 22.13
C PHE A 56 21.17 -31.01 21.96
N GLN A 57 21.91 -31.02 20.85
CA GLN A 57 22.82 -29.94 20.50
C GLN A 57 22.02 -28.79 19.87
N LEU A 58 22.09 -27.57 20.44
CA LEU A 58 21.33 -26.44 19.94
C LEU A 58 21.66 -26.11 18.48
N SER A 59 22.93 -26.10 18.08
CA SER A 59 23.36 -25.83 16.69
C SER A 59 22.79 -26.83 15.67
N ALA A 60 22.90 -28.13 15.96
CA ALA A 60 22.41 -29.18 15.06
C ALA A 60 20.88 -29.19 14.96
N CYS A 61 20.20 -28.88 16.07
CA CYS A 61 18.74 -28.77 16.14
C CYS A 61 18.23 -27.56 15.35
N PHE A 62 18.87 -26.41 15.52
CA PHE A 62 18.52 -25.19 14.81
C PHE A 62 18.72 -25.34 13.30
N ALA A 63 19.85 -25.89 12.85
CA ALA A 63 20.12 -26.09 11.44
C ALA A 63 19.09 -27.03 10.77
N TRP A 64 18.66 -28.09 11.47
CA TRP A 64 17.66 -29.03 10.97
C TRP A 64 16.27 -28.38 10.83
N ILE A 65 15.87 -27.56 11.80
CA ILE A 65 14.58 -26.86 11.76
C ILE A 65 14.58 -25.80 10.65
N SER A 66 15.68 -25.05 10.51
CA SER A 66 15.80 -24.01 9.50
C SER A 66 15.76 -24.58 8.08
N GLU A 67 16.45 -25.70 7.83
CA GLU A 67 16.39 -26.40 6.54
C GLU A 67 14.96 -26.84 6.20
N ARG A 68 14.23 -27.40 7.17
CA ARG A 68 12.83 -27.80 6.97
C ARG A 68 11.91 -26.62 6.71
N LYS A 69 12.08 -25.52 7.44
CA LYS A 69 11.28 -24.30 7.23
C LYS A 69 11.48 -23.73 5.83
N ASP A 70 12.71 -23.77 5.32
CA ASP A 70 13.00 -23.33 3.95
C ASP A 70 12.38 -24.25 2.90
N ILE A 71 12.43 -25.57 3.11
CA ILE A 71 11.76 -26.55 2.23
C ILE A 71 10.24 -26.31 2.24
N GLU A 72 9.61 -26.26 3.41
CA GLU A 72 8.17 -26.04 3.56
C GLU A 72 7.73 -24.70 2.95
N ARG A 73 8.53 -23.63 3.13
CA ARG A 73 8.29 -22.33 2.50
C ARG A 73 8.38 -22.42 0.98
N SER A 74 9.39 -23.09 0.44
CA SER A 74 9.56 -23.26 -1.00
C SER A 74 8.41 -24.05 -1.64
N GLU A 75 7.93 -25.10 -0.97
CA GLU A 75 6.78 -25.87 -1.41
C GLU A 75 5.49 -25.04 -1.36
N ASP A 76 5.28 -24.25 -0.30
CA ASP A 76 4.14 -23.35 -0.20
C ASP A 76 4.14 -22.27 -1.28
N GLU A 77 5.30 -21.72 -1.61
CA GLU A 77 5.46 -20.76 -2.69
C GLU A 77 5.15 -21.40 -4.06
N GLN A 78 5.60 -22.64 -4.28
CA GLN A 78 5.26 -23.42 -5.48
C GLN A 78 3.78 -23.77 -5.55
N ARG A 79 3.17 -24.22 -4.45
CA ARG A 79 1.72 -24.50 -4.35
C ARG A 79 0.91 -23.25 -4.68
N LYS A 80 1.28 -22.09 -4.08
CA LYS A 80 0.64 -20.81 -4.38
C LYS A 80 0.84 -20.38 -5.84
N ALA A 81 2.01 -20.60 -6.41
CA ALA A 81 2.28 -20.30 -7.82
C ALA A 81 1.42 -21.16 -8.76
N ALA A 82 1.30 -22.47 -8.48
CA ALA A 82 0.45 -23.38 -9.24
C ALA A 82 -1.03 -22.99 -9.16
N VAL A 83 -1.53 -22.61 -7.97
CA VAL A 83 -2.89 -22.11 -7.80
C VAL A 83 -3.12 -20.82 -8.59
N ARG A 84 -2.16 -19.88 -8.59
CA ARG A 84 -2.25 -18.65 -9.40
C ARG A 84 -2.27 -18.96 -10.89
N GLN A 85 -1.39 -19.85 -11.37
CA GLN A 85 -1.36 -20.26 -12.77
C GLN A 85 -2.66 -20.95 -13.21
N MET A 86 -3.20 -21.83 -12.36
CA MET A 86 -4.48 -22.50 -12.61
C MET A 86 -5.64 -21.49 -12.61
N SER A 87 -5.64 -20.52 -11.69
CA SER A 87 -6.63 -19.44 -11.66
C SER A 87 -6.57 -18.60 -12.95
N LEU A 88 -5.38 -18.25 -13.43
CA LEU A 88 -5.19 -17.49 -14.67
C LEU A 88 -5.62 -18.29 -15.91
N ALA A 89 -5.36 -19.60 -15.93
CA ALA A 89 -5.78 -20.49 -17.02
C ALA A 89 -7.31 -20.68 -17.05
N LEU A 90 -7.96 -20.76 -15.89
CA LEU A 90 -9.41 -20.91 -15.77
C LEU A 90 -10.16 -19.60 -16.07
N LEU A 91 -9.57 -18.44 -15.79
CA LEU A 91 -10.20 -17.14 -16.06
C LEU A 91 -10.17 -16.70 -17.52
N GLY A 92 -9.50 -17.46 -18.41
CA GLY A 92 -9.65 -17.38 -19.86
C GLY A 92 -9.87 -15.98 -20.45
N LYS A 93 -8.77 -15.26 -20.74
CA LYS A 93 -8.74 -14.18 -21.76
C LYS A 93 -9.66 -12.97 -21.49
N ASP A 94 -9.42 -12.28 -20.38
CA ASP A 94 -9.73 -10.85 -20.26
C ASP A 94 -8.54 -10.14 -19.59
N GLU A 95 -7.66 -9.57 -20.42
CA GLU A 95 -6.45 -8.83 -20.02
C GLU A 95 -6.75 -7.42 -19.49
N SER A 96 -8.03 -7.06 -19.35
CA SER A 96 -8.49 -5.70 -19.07
C SER A 96 -8.90 -5.45 -17.62
N ASP A 97 -8.91 -6.46 -16.74
CA ASP A 97 -9.16 -6.30 -15.30
C ASP A 97 -7.83 -6.38 -14.51
N PRO A 98 -7.34 -5.27 -13.91
CA PRO A 98 -6.20 -5.27 -12.98
C PRO A 98 -6.34 -6.25 -11.80
N HIS A 99 -7.55 -6.76 -11.56
CA HIS A 99 -7.87 -7.71 -10.52
C HIS A 99 -8.13 -9.14 -11.02
N ALA A 100 -7.87 -9.46 -12.30
CA ALA A 100 -8.13 -10.78 -12.89
C ALA A 100 -7.41 -11.96 -12.19
N GLY A 101 -6.32 -11.71 -11.46
CA GLY A 101 -5.60 -12.73 -10.68
C GLY A 101 -6.07 -12.92 -9.24
N LEU A 102 -7.00 -12.09 -8.76
CA LEU A 102 -7.45 -12.10 -7.37
C LEU A 102 -8.75 -12.91 -7.25
N THR A 103 -8.76 -13.90 -6.36
CA THR A 103 -10.00 -14.58 -5.96
C THR A 103 -10.99 -13.56 -5.37
N GLU A 104 -12.30 -13.81 -5.46
CA GLU A 104 -13.32 -12.88 -4.93
C GLU A 104 -13.10 -12.50 -3.45
N LYS A 105 -12.55 -13.41 -2.66
CA LYS A 105 -12.16 -13.15 -1.26
C LYS A 105 -11.00 -12.16 -1.18
N GLN A 106 -9.95 -12.34 -1.97
CA GLN A 106 -8.82 -11.41 -2.04
C GLN A 106 -9.23 -10.04 -2.60
N LYS A 107 -10.16 -9.99 -3.56
CA LYS A 107 -10.75 -8.73 -4.03
C LYS A 107 -11.46 -8.01 -2.86
N LYS A 108 -12.29 -8.72 -2.10
CA LYS A 108 -12.98 -8.16 -0.91
C LYS A 108 -12.01 -7.67 0.16
N ASP A 109 -10.96 -8.44 0.45
CA ASP A 109 -9.94 -8.07 1.45
C ASP A 109 -9.12 -6.84 0.98
N LEU A 110 -8.79 -6.77 -0.32
CA LEU A 110 -8.14 -5.60 -0.93
C LEU A 110 -9.02 -4.34 -0.82
N PHE A 111 -10.30 -4.44 -1.21
CA PHE A 111 -11.23 -3.31 -1.10
C PHE A 111 -11.50 -2.90 0.35
N ALA A 112 -11.46 -3.84 1.31
CA ALA A 112 -11.57 -3.53 2.73
C ALA A 112 -10.33 -2.78 3.23
N ALA A 113 -9.13 -3.25 2.88
CA ALA A 113 -7.87 -2.58 3.22
C ALA A 113 -7.78 -1.18 2.58
N GLU A 114 -8.23 -1.04 1.34
CA GLU A 114 -8.26 0.26 0.65
C GLU A 114 -9.25 1.23 1.30
N ARG A 115 -10.41 0.74 1.78
CA ARG A 115 -11.36 1.55 2.56
C ARG A 115 -10.77 2.01 3.90
N GLU A 116 -10.04 1.14 4.59
CA GLU A 116 -9.37 1.48 5.86
C GLU A 116 -8.26 2.50 5.64
N TYR A 117 -7.47 2.33 4.57
CA TYR A 117 -6.45 3.29 4.16
C TYR A 117 -7.07 4.65 3.82
N MET A 118 -8.16 4.68 3.04
CA MET A 118 -8.87 5.92 2.70
C MET A 118 -9.53 6.57 3.93
N ALA A 119 -10.00 5.79 4.90
CA ALA A 119 -10.56 6.31 6.15
C ALA A 119 -9.48 6.98 7.00
N LEU A 120 -8.33 6.33 7.17
CA LEU A 120 -7.17 6.87 7.88
C LEU A 120 -6.60 8.12 7.18
N ALA A 121 -6.58 8.16 5.85
CA ALA A 121 -6.13 9.32 5.08
C ALA A 121 -7.10 10.52 5.19
N ARG A 122 -8.41 10.28 5.35
CA ARG A 122 -9.39 11.34 5.68
C ARG A 122 -9.16 11.90 7.07
N GLU A 123 -8.91 11.04 8.05
CA GLU A 123 -8.64 11.47 9.44
C GLU A 123 -7.34 12.29 9.54
N ARG A 124 -6.37 12.03 8.66
CA ARG A 124 -5.12 12.79 8.56
C ARG A 124 -5.21 14.07 7.74
N GLY A 125 -6.37 14.37 7.13
CA GLY A 125 -6.57 15.58 6.31
C GLY A 125 -5.86 15.56 4.95
N GLU A 126 -5.34 14.42 4.51
CA GLU A 126 -4.56 14.29 3.26
C GLU A 126 -5.44 14.02 2.03
N MET A 127 -6.70 13.66 2.21
CA MET A 127 -7.65 13.40 1.12
C MET A 127 -8.95 14.17 1.31
N MET A 128 -9.07 15.32 0.63
CA MET A 128 -10.34 16.01 0.47
C MET A 128 -11.14 15.39 -0.68
N MET A 129 -12.47 15.28 -0.51
CA MET A 129 -13.31 14.90 -1.64
C MET A 129 -13.15 15.89 -2.78
N ARG A 130 -13.03 15.38 -4.02
CA ARG A 130 -12.92 16.20 -5.22
C ARG A 130 -14.05 17.24 -5.30
N SER A 131 -15.27 16.87 -4.93
CA SER A 131 -16.43 17.78 -4.88
C SER A 131 -16.21 18.92 -3.88
N SER A 132 -15.65 18.64 -2.71
CA SER A 132 -15.34 19.65 -1.70
C SER A 132 -14.28 20.65 -2.19
N VAL A 133 -13.22 20.16 -2.87
CA VAL A 133 -12.18 21.05 -3.43
C VAL A 133 -12.77 21.91 -4.55
N VAL A 134 -13.61 21.34 -5.41
CA VAL A 134 -14.28 22.09 -6.49
C VAL A 134 -15.19 23.16 -5.89
N ASN A 135 -16.00 22.84 -4.89
CA ASN A 135 -16.90 23.80 -4.25
C ASN A 135 -16.11 24.93 -3.56
N MET A 136 -15.08 24.60 -2.80
CA MET A 136 -14.19 25.58 -2.18
C MET A 136 -13.57 26.52 -3.23
N MET A 137 -13.09 25.97 -4.35
CA MET A 137 -12.53 26.78 -5.45
C MET A 137 -13.58 27.69 -6.10
N ILE A 138 -14.82 27.21 -6.26
CA ILE A 138 -15.94 28.02 -6.78
C ILE A 138 -16.22 29.18 -5.83
N GLU A 139 -16.33 28.92 -4.53
CA GLU A 139 -16.60 29.94 -3.50
C GLU A 139 -15.50 31.02 -3.50
N VAL A 140 -14.23 30.61 -3.55
CA VAL A 140 -13.10 31.54 -3.62
C VAL A 140 -13.20 32.42 -4.87
N LEU A 141 -13.44 31.83 -6.05
CA LEU A 141 -13.55 32.59 -7.31
C LEU A 141 -14.78 33.52 -7.33
N GLN A 142 -15.88 33.13 -6.69
CA GLN A 142 -17.05 34.01 -6.52
C GLN A 142 -16.69 35.25 -5.70
N VAL A 143 -15.98 35.09 -4.58
CA VAL A 143 -15.51 36.22 -3.76
C VAL A 143 -14.61 37.17 -4.58
N TYR A 144 -13.70 36.62 -5.39
CA TYR A 144 -12.86 37.45 -6.28
C TYR A 144 -13.69 38.21 -7.32
N ARG A 145 -14.64 37.56 -7.98
CA ARG A 145 -15.50 38.19 -8.99
C ARG A 145 -16.35 39.29 -8.39
N ASP A 146 -17.01 39.02 -7.27
CA ASP A 146 -17.90 39.98 -6.63
C ASP A 146 -17.10 41.16 -6.07
N GLY A 147 -15.89 40.91 -5.55
CA GLY A 147 -14.95 41.94 -5.13
C GLY A 147 -14.50 42.86 -6.27
N LEU A 148 -14.15 42.29 -7.44
CA LEU A 148 -13.78 43.07 -8.64
C LEU A 148 -14.97 43.85 -9.21
N GLY A 149 -16.18 43.33 -9.13
CA GLY A 149 -17.39 44.02 -9.59
C GLY A 149 -17.74 45.26 -8.75
N ILE A 150 -17.51 45.21 -7.44
CA ILE A 150 -17.82 46.33 -6.52
C ILE A 150 -16.66 47.32 -6.41
N LEU A 151 -15.44 46.92 -6.79
CA LEU A 151 -14.23 47.72 -6.65
C LEU A 151 -14.33 49.13 -7.29
N PRO A 152 -14.87 49.32 -8.51
CA PRO A 152 -14.99 50.65 -9.12
C PRO A 152 -15.85 51.61 -8.29
N ASP A 153 -17.00 51.14 -7.79
CA ASP A 153 -17.90 51.93 -6.95
C ASP A 153 -17.26 52.27 -5.60
N ARG A 154 -16.54 51.30 -5.04
CA ARG A 154 -15.80 51.50 -3.79
C ARG A 154 -14.69 52.54 -3.97
N LEU A 155 -13.94 52.48 -5.07
CA LEU A 155 -12.95 53.48 -5.42
C LEU A 155 -13.59 54.86 -5.66
N ALA A 156 -14.76 54.92 -6.30
CA ALA A 156 -15.50 56.17 -6.48
C ALA A 156 -15.82 56.84 -5.15
N ARG A 157 -16.29 56.04 -4.18
CA ARG A 157 -16.64 56.50 -2.85
C ARG A 157 -15.43 56.87 -1.99
N GLU A 158 -14.35 56.08 -2.02
CA GLU A 158 -13.19 56.26 -1.13
C GLU A 158 -12.15 57.24 -1.70
N CYS A 159 -11.98 57.28 -3.03
CA CYS A 159 -10.95 58.09 -3.70
C CYS A 159 -11.51 59.29 -4.47
N GLY A 160 -12.84 59.48 -4.51
CA GLY A 160 -13.49 60.61 -5.16
C GLY A 160 -13.30 60.62 -6.68
N LEU A 161 -13.29 59.45 -7.32
CA LEU A 161 -13.15 59.34 -8.78
C LEU A 161 -14.34 60.02 -9.49
N LYS A 162 -14.04 60.67 -10.61
CA LYS A 162 -15.05 61.23 -11.51
C LYS A 162 -15.79 60.11 -12.25
N PRO A 163 -17.03 60.32 -12.72
CA PRO A 163 -17.81 59.31 -13.46
C PRO A 163 -17.02 58.65 -14.60
N ASP A 164 -16.34 59.43 -15.44
CA ASP A 164 -15.51 58.93 -16.55
C ASP A 164 -14.34 58.03 -16.10
N GLN A 165 -13.84 58.23 -14.88
CA GLN A 165 -12.75 57.43 -14.31
C GLN A 165 -13.28 56.14 -13.69
N VAL A 166 -14.50 56.16 -13.13
CA VAL A 166 -15.19 54.97 -12.62
C VAL A 166 -15.54 54.03 -13.78
N GLU A 167 -16.03 54.55 -14.89
CA GLU A 167 -16.31 53.76 -16.09
C GLU A 167 -15.04 53.07 -16.64
N LYS A 168 -13.92 53.79 -16.67
CA LYS A 168 -12.62 53.21 -17.05
C LYS A 168 -12.14 52.14 -16.08
N ALA A 169 -12.37 52.33 -14.77
CA ALA A 169 -12.02 51.35 -13.75
C ALA A 169 -12.89 50.09 -13.85
N ALA A 170 -14.20 50.25 -14.10
CA ALA A 170 -15.13 49.15 -14.35
C ALA A 170 -14.73 48.35 -15.59
N ALA A 171 -14.48 49.03 -16.70
CA ALA A 171 -14.02 48.39 -17.93
C ALA A 171 -12.70 47.61 -17.75
N ALA A 172 -11.77 48.13 -16.93
CA ALA A 172 -10.53 47.42 -16.61
C ALA A 172 -10.76 46.18 -15.74
N CYS A 173 -11.67 46.25 -14.76
CA CYS A 173 -12.03 45.09 -13.92
C CYS A 173 -12.73 44.00 -14.75
N ASP A 174 -13.66 44.39 -15.63
CA ASP A 174 -14.37 43.48 -16.53
C ASP A 174 -13.42 42.81 -17.53
N ALA A 175 -12.50 43.58 -18.12
CA ALA A 175 -11.47 43.04 -19.01
C ALA A 175 -10.59 41.99 -18.31
N MET A 176 -10.23 42.21 -17.04
CA MET A 176 -9.42 41.28 -16.26
C MET A 176 -10.20 39.99 -15.91
N LEU A 177 -11.50 40.10 -15.63
CA LEU A 177 -12.37 38.94 -15.44
C LEU A 177 -12.51 38.12 -16.73
N GLN A 178 -12.69 38.79 -17.87
CA GLN A 178 -12.79 38.14 -19.17
C GLN A 178 -11.48 37.44 -19.56
N GLU A 179 -10.32 38.08 -19.38
CA GLU A 179 -9.02 37.47 -19.64
C GLU A 179 -8.78 36.22 -18.77
N SER A 180 -9.22 36.26 -17.51
CA SER A 180 -9.12 35.14 -16.58
C SER A 180 -10.00 33.97 -17.03
N ALA A 181 -11.24 34.24 -17.47
CA ALA A 181 -12.15 33.23 -18.01
C ALA A 181 -11.57 32.57 -19.28
N ASP A 182 -11.08 33.38 -20.22
CA ASP A 182 -10.48 32.90 -21.47
C ASP A 182 -9.25 31.99 -21.22
N LYS A 183 -8.41 32.34 -20.25
CA LYS A 183 -7.25 31.51 -19.86
C LYS A 183 -7.68 30.17 -19.25
N VAL A 184 -8.70 30.18 -18.40
CA VAL A 184 -9.24 28.96 -17.79
C VAL A 184 -9.85 28.04 -18.85
N GLU A 185 -10.64 28.58 -19.77
CA GLU A 185 -11.23 27.82 -20.88
C GLU A 185 -10.16 27.22 -21.80
N LYS A 186 -9.15 28.00 -22.20
CA LYS A 186 -8.04 27.50 -23.02
C LYS A 186 -7.25 26.39 -22.32
N SER A 187 -6.96 26.54 -21.03
CA SER A 187 -6.23 25.53 -20.25
C SER A 187 -7.05 24.25 -20.06
N LEU A 188 -8.36 24.36 -19.83
CA LEU A 188 -9.25 23.20 -19.71
C LEU A 188 -9.46 22.51 -21.06
N GLY A 189 -9.69 23.26 -22.13
CA GLY A 189 -9.84 22.74 -23.48
C GLY A 189 -8.58 22.02 -23.97
N ALA A 190 -7.39 22.57 -23.71
CA ALA A 190 -6.12 21.94 -24.03
C ALA A 190 -5.92 20.59 -23.30
N LYS A 191 -6.30 20.53 -22.01
CA LYS A 191 -6.19 19.29 -21.21
C LYS A 191 -7.23 18.23 -21.59
N LEU A 192 -8.44 18.63 -21.98
CA LEU A 192 -9.47 17.70 -22.48
C LEU A 192 -9.09 17.11 -23.84
N ASN A 193 -8.56 17.94 -24.74
CA ASN A 193 -8.08 17.48 -26.05
C ASN A 193 -6.87 16.53 -25.92
N ALA A 194 -5.95 16.79 -24.99
CA ALA A 194 -4.82 15.90 -24.72
C ALA A 194 -5.25 14.51 -24.20
N ARG A 195 -6.35 14.43 -23.45
CA ARG A 195 -6.89 13.17 -22.92
C ARG A 195 -7.74 12.40 -23.94
N SER A 196 -8.22 13.04 -24.99
CA SER A 196 -8.95 12.39 -26.10
C SER A 196 -8.04 11.82 -27.19
N GLY A 197 -6.71 12.01 -27.07
CA GLY A 197 -5.73 11.65 -28.09
C GLY A 197 -4.97 10.34 -27.87
N ASP A 198 -5.39 9.47 -26.94
CA ASP A 198 -4.72 8.17 -26.77
C ASP A 198 -4.90 7.27 -28.02
N PRO A 199 -3.86 6.54 -28.45
CA PRO A 199 -3.81 5.96 -29.78
C PRO A 199 -4.74 4.75 -29.88
N LYS A 200 -5.53 4.69 -30.96
CA LYS A 200 -6.21 3.46 -31.39
C LYS A 200 -5.17 2.34 -31.49
N LEU A 201 -5.35 1.29 -30.68
CA LEU A 201 -4.60 0.04 -30.76
C LEU A 201 -4.69 -0.51 -32.20
N PRO A 202 -3.57 -0.91 -32.82
CA PRO A 202 -3.59 -1.52 -34.14
C PRO A 202 -4.31 -2.87 -34.08
N SER A 203 -5.18 -3.08 -35.08
CA SER A 203 -6.03 -4.25 -35.31
C SER A 203 -5.27 -5.57 -35.46
#